data_AF-A0A954EP21-F1
#
_entry.id   AF-A0A954EP21-F1
#
_cell.length_a   1.000
_cell.length_b   1.000
_cell.length_c   1.000
_cell.angle_alpha   90.00
_cell.angle_beta   90.00
_cell.angle_gamma   90.00
#
_symmetry.space_group_name_H-M   'P 1'
#
loop_
_entity.id
_entity.type
_entity.pdbx_description
1 polymer ?
#
loop_
_entity_poly.entity_id
_entity_poly.type
_entity_poly.pdbx_seq_one_letter_code
_entity_poly.pdbx_strand_id
1 'polypeptide(L)' 'MKTLRELRDAVVSKGDCEIVSAPEFLLQLTGRLRLERCDEPSVNLIGLRVSSSGKRLYVPEEQLSRWRQSRTAGVLN' A
#
# COMPACT_ATOMS: atom_id res chain seq x y z
N MET A 1 12.27 -3.48 22.19
CA MET A 1 11.40 -3.99 21.13
C MET A 1 10.90 -2.80 20.32
N LYS A 2 10.99 -2.83 18.99
CA LYS A 2 10.45 -1.76 18.14
C LYS A 2 8.95 -1.94 17.99
N THR A 3 8.20 -0.84 18.04
CA THR A 3 6.76 -0.83 17.78
C THR A 3 6.45 -1.00 16.28
N LEU A 4 5.22 -1.41 15.94
CA LEU A 4 4.77 -1.52 14.53
C LEU A 4 4.96 -0.21 13.76
N ARG A 5 4.78 0.93 14.43
CA ARG A 5 5.00 2.26 13.86
C ARG A 5 6.47 2.48 13.50
N GLU A 6 7.39 2.17 14.40
CA GLU A 6 8.84 2.31 14.14
C GLU A 6 9.35 1.38 13.04
N LEU A 7 8.77 0.18 12.92
CA LEU A 7 9.09 -0.74 11.82
C LEU A 7 8.58 -0.19 10.48
N ARG A 8 7.38 0.40 10.46
CA ARG A 8 6.82 1.08 9.29
C ARG A 8 7.67 2.29 8.88
N ASP A 9 8.04 3.14 9.82
CA ASP A 9 8.89 4.30 9.55
C ASP A 9 10.27 3.88 9.01
N ALA A 10 10.84 2.76 9.50
CA ALA A 10 12.09 2.22 8.97
C ALA A 10 11.99 1.71 7.52
N VAL A 11 10.84 1.18 7.11
CA VAL A 11 10.57 0.76 5.72
C VAL A 11 10.47 1.98 4.80
N VAL A 12 9.82 3.05 5.27
CA VAL A 12 9.61 4.29 4.49
C VAL A 12 10.84 5.18 4.44
N SER A 13 11.74 5.09 5.42
CA SER A 13 13.00 5.83 5.43
C SER A 13 13.97 5.44 4.31
N LYS A 14 13.68 4.39 3.53
CA LYS A 14 14.38 4.12 2.27
C LYS A 14 13.79 5.07 1.22
N GLY A 15 14.59 6.00 0.70
CA GLY A 15 14.14 7.12 -0.14
C GLY A 15 13.28 6.77 -1.37
N ASP A 16 13.24 5.50 -1.77
CA ASP A 16 12.42 5.00 -2.86
C ASP A 16 11.03 4.49 -2.41
N CYS A 17 10.65 4.65 -1.14
CA CYS A 17 9.42 4.12 -0.55
C CYS A 17 8.43 5.25 -0.19
N GLU A 18 7.16 5.06 -0.54
CA GLU A 18 6.09 6.02 -0.25
C GLU A 18 4.86 5.29 0.28
N ILE A 19 4.30 5.77 1.40
CA ILE A 19 2.99 5.31 1.88
C ILE A 19 1.93 6.20 1.24
N VAL A 20 1.02 5.57 0.50
CA VAL A 20 -0.08 6.25 -0.19
C VAL A 20 -1.42 5.82 0.38
N SER A 21 -2.46 6.57 0.06
CA SER A 21 -3.83 6.21 0.42
C SER A 21 -4.33 5.00 -0.40
N ALA A 22 -5.37 4.31 0.10
CA ALA A 22 -5.99 3.21 -0.64
C ALA A 22 -6.47 3.57 -2.06
N PRO A 23 -7.14 4.73 -2.29
CA PRO A 23 -7.50 5.15 -3.64
C PRO A 23 -6.29 5.33 -4.56
N GLU A 24 -5.24 6.00 -4.10
CA GLU A 24 -4.01 6.19 -4.88
C GLU A 24 -3.34 4.86 -5.21
N PHE A 25 -3.25 3.96 -4.23
CA PHE A 25 -2.71 2.62 -4.44
C PHE A 25 -3.50 1.83 -5.50
N LEU A 26 -4.83 1.90 -5.44
CA LEU A 26 -5.71 1.26 -6.43
C LEU A 26 -5.58 1.89 -7.82
N LEU A 27 -5.42 3.21 -7.92
CA LEU A 27 -5.18 3.88 -9.20
C LEU A 27 -3.91 3.36 -9.89
N GLN A 28 -2.85 3.12 -9.11
CA GLN A 28 -1.61 2.56 -9.65
C GLN A 28 -1.83 1.15 -10.23
N LEU A 29 -2.59 0.30 -9.53
CA LEU A 29 -2.95 -1.04 -10.01
C LEU A 29 -3.76 -1.03 -11.31
N THR A 30 -4.56 0.02 -11.55
CA THR A 30 -5.31 0.19 -12.80
C THR A 30 -4.51 0.82 -13.93
N GLY A 31 -3.30 1.32 -13.65
CA GLY A 31 -2.42 1.93 -14.63
C GLY A 31 -1.78 0.92 -15.59
N ARG A 32 -1.15 1.42 -16.66
CA ARG A 32 -0.35 0.60 -17.60
C ARG A 32 1.08 0.31 -17.11
N LEU A 33 1.34 0.50 -15.83
CA LEU A 33 2.68 0.31 -15.25
C LEU A 33 2.96 -1.19 -15.05
N ARG A 34 4.22 -1.59 -15.26
CA ARG A 34 4.68 -2.89 -14.79
C ARG A 34 4.94 -2.80 -13.29
N LEU A 35 4.10 -3.51 -12.53
CA LEU A 35 4.11 -3.52 -11.08
C LEU A 35 4.48 -4.91 -10.58
N GLU A 36 5.38 -4.95 -9.61
CA GLU A 36 5.77 -6.17 -8.90
C GLU A 36 5.26 -6.08 -7.45
N ARG A 37 4.76 -7.18 -6.90
CA ARG A 37 4.33 -7.21 -5.50
C ARG A 37 5.53 -7.20 -4.57
N CYS A 38 5.48 -6.36 -3.54
CA CYS A 38 6.51 -6.27 -2.50
C CYS A 38 5.85 -6.04 -1.13
N ASP A 39 4.90 -6.91 -0.78
CA ASP A 39 4.14 -6.83 0.47
C ASP A 39 5.04 -7.03 1.69
N GLU A 40 4.75 -6.32 2.78
CA GLU A 40 5.48 -6.34 4.04
C GLU A 40 4.50 -6.70 5.19
N PRO A 41 4.11 -7.99 5.31
CA PRO A 41 3.07 -8.42 6.25
C PRO A 41 3.47 -8.21 7.72
N SER A 42 4.77 -8.22 8.03
CA SER A 42 5.30 -7.98 9.39
C SER A 42 4.93 -6.60 9.94
N VAL A 43 4.53 -5.66 9.07
CA VAL A 43 4.13 -4.30 9.41
C VAL A 43 2.76 -3.92 8.86
N ASN A 44 1.95 -4.91 8.45
CA ASN A 44 0.61 -4.73 7.87
C ASN A 44 0.58 -3.79 6.65
N LEU A 45 1.59 -3.88 5.77
CA LEU A 45 1.65 -3.11 4.54
C LEU A 45 1.51 -4.02 3.32
N ILE A 46 0.66 -3.60 2.38
CA ILE A 46 0.60 -4.14 1.03
C ILE A 46 1.48 -3.24 0.15
N GLY A 47 2.33 -3.83 -0.68
CA GLY A 47 3.39 -3.12 -1.39
C GLY A 47 3.39 -3.40 -2.89
N LEU A 48 3.64 -2.36 -3.68
CA LEU A 48 3.87 -2.44 -5.12
C LEU A 48 5.17 -1.73 -5.48
N ARG A 49 6.02 -2.41 -6.24
CA ARG A 49 7.22 -1.84 -6.83
C ARG A 49 6.98 -1.56 -8.31
N VAL A 50 7.24 -0.33 -8.73
CA VAL A 50 7.22 0.05 -10.14
C VAL A 50 8.53 -0.40 -10.79
N SER A 51 8.49 -1.36 -11.71
CA SER A 51 9.72 -1.95 -12.28
C SER A 51 10.57 -0.94 -13.06
N SER A 52 9.97 0.11 -13.63
CA SER A 52 10.68 1.11 -14.43
C SER A 52 11.45 2.15 -13.60
N SER A 53 10.95 2.50 -12.41
CA SER A 53 11.57 3.52 -11.54
C SER A 53 12.16 2.94 -10.26
N GLY A 54 11.86 1.69 -9.93
CA GLY A 54 12.23 1.08 -8.65
C GLY A 54 11.42 1.58 -7.45
N LYS A 55 10.55 2.59 -7.63
CA LYS A 55 9.72 3.19 -6.56
C LYS A 55 8.82 2.14 -5.95
N ARG A 56 8.74 2.11 -4.62
CA ARG A 56 7.86 1.24 -3.83
C ARG A 56 6.75 2.06 -3.22
N LEU A 57 5.53 1.60 -3.43
CA LEU A 57 4.31 2.20 -2.93
C LEU A 57 3.72 1.24 -1.92
N TYR A 58 3.42 1.72 -0.74
CA TYR A 58 2.80 0.92 0.32
C TYR A 58 1.45 1.49 0.69
N VAL A 59 0.51 0.62 1.01
CA VAL A 59 -0.76 0.97 1.63
C VAL A 59 -0.96 0.12 2.88
N PRO A 60 -1.44 0.69 3.99
CA PRO A 60 -1.84 -0.10 5.15
C PRO A 60 -2.97 -1.07 4.77
N GLU A 61 -2.83 -2.35 5.11
CA GLU A 61 -3.82 -3.38 4.83
C GLU A 61 -5.19 -3.04 5.42
N GLU A 62 -5.20 -2.45 6.63
CA GLU A 62 -6.41 -1.98 7.29
C GLU A 62 -7.16 -0.92 6.46
N GLN A 63 -6.44 -0.03 5.78
CA GLN A 63 -7.02 1.02 4.97
C GLN A 63 -7.67 0.43 3.71
N LEU A 64 -6.99 -0.52 3.07
CA LEU A 64 -7.54 -1.22 1.91
C LEU A 64 -8.75 -2.06 2.29
N SER A 65 -8.72 -2.73 3.44
CA SER A 65 -9.82 -3.55 3.96
C SER A 65 -11.06 -2.71 4.28
N ARG A 66 -10.89 -1.57 4.96
CA ARG A 66 -11.98 -0.61 5.21
C ARG A 66 -12.58 -0.08 3.92
N TRP A 67 -11.73 0.22 2.93
CA TRP A 67 -12.19 0.72 1.63
C TRP A 67 -13.00 -0.32 0.85
N ARG A 68 -12.56 -1.59 0.87
CA ARG A 68 -13.32 -2.72 0.29
C ARG A 68 -14.68 -2.89 0.96
N GLN A 69 -14.72 -2.86 2.29
CA GLN A 69 -15.97 -2.97 3.06
C GLN A 69 -16.93 -1.80 2.80
N SER A 70 -16.41 -0.58 2.72
CA SER A 70 -17.21 0.62 2.44
C SER A 70 -17.85 0.57 1.05
N ARG A 71 -17.20 -0.06 0.06
CA ARG A 71 -17.75 -0.19 -1.30
C ARG A 71 -18.82 -1.28 -1.40
N THR A 72 -18.74 -2.33 -0.58
CA THR A 72 -19.79 -3.36 -0.46
C THR A 72 -21.00 -2.84 0.31
N ALA A 73 -20.82 -1.96 1.30
CA ALA A 73 -21.90 -1.35 2.06
C ALA A 73 -22.72 -0.30 1.28
N GLY A 74 -22.20 0.20 0.15
CA GLY A 74 -22.85 1.22 -0.69
C GLY A 74 -23.74 0.70 -1.82
N VAL A 75 -24.00 -0.62 -1.91
CA VAL A 75 -24.81 -1.25 -2.99
C VAL A 75 -26.23 -1.62 -2.49
N LEU A 76 -26.69 -1.00 -1.40
CA LEU A 76 -28.01 -1.28 -0.79
C LEU A 76 -28.83 -0.01 -0.49
N ASN A 77 -28.71 1.05 -1.29
CA ASN A 77 -29.70 2.13 -1.31
C ASN A 77 -30.19 2.38 -2.72
#